data_AF-A0A7T8KBT5-F1
#
_entry.id   AF-A0A7T8KBT5-F1
#
_cell.length_a   1.000
_cell.length_b   1.000
_cell.length_c   1.000
_cell.angle_alpha   90.00
_cell.angle_beta   90.00
_cell.angle_gamma   90.00
#
_symmetry.space_group_name_H-M   'P 1'
#
loop_
_entity.id
_entity.type
_entity.pdbx_description
1 polymer ?
#
loop_
_entity_poly.entity_id
_entity_poly.type
_entity_poly.pdbx_seq_one_letter_code
_entity_poly.pdbx_strand_id
1 'polypeptide(L)' 'MPPHRLNLKVNAVVMLLRNLSLRQDLCNGTRLKVTHMHKNCIQASILTGANQGNEFLILCIKLAPSDTNLPFILERDSFL' A
#
# COMPACT_ATOMS: atom_id res chain seq x y z
N MET A 1 -8.64 -15.63 -1.92
CA MET A 1 -8.12 -14.39 -2.53
C MET A 1 -8.36 -13.25 -1.55
N PRO A 2 -7.38 -12.38 -1.27
CA PRO A 2 -7.62 -11.18 -0.48
C PRO A 2 -8.68 -10.31 -1.17
N PRO A 3 -9.44 -9.51 -0.42
CA PRO A 3 -10.57 -8.75 -0.94
C PRO A 3 -10.14 -7.86 -2.13
N HIS A 4 -10.89 -7.93 -3.24
CA HIS A 4 -10.57 -7.19 -4.48
C HIS A 4 -10.70 -5.65 -4.35
N ARG A 5 -11.24 -5.19 -3.22
CA ARG A 5 -11.45 -3.77 -2.92
C ARG A 5 -10.90 -3.47 -1.54
N LEU A 6 -9.97 -2.53 -1.50
CA LEU A 6 -9.44 -1.97 -0.27
C LEU A 6 -10.02 -0.56 -0.09
N ASN A 7 -10.94 -0.43 0.88
CA ASN A 7 -11.48 0.87 1.26
C ASN A 7 -10.67 1.41 2.44
N LEU A 8 -9.96 2.51 2.22
CA LEU A 8 -9.17 3.17 3.26
C LEU A 8 -9.88 4.44 3.74
N LYS A 9 -9.57 4.84 4.97
CA LYS A 9 -10.03 6.10 5.58
C LYS A 9 -8.84 6.81 6.21
N VAL A 10 -8.88 8.13 6.24
CA VAL A 10 -7.96 8.93 7.05
C VAL A 10 -8.03 8.48 8.51
N ASN A 11 -6.87 8.40 9.16
CA ASN A 11 -6.61 7.82 10.49
C ASN A 11 -6.72 6.29 10.61
N ALA A 12 -6.99 5.55 9.52
CA ALA A 12 -6.94 4.10 9.56
C ALA A 12 -5.50 3.61 9.73
N VAL A 13 -5.33 2.49 10.44
CA VAL A 13 -4.06 1.77 10.52
C VAL A 13 -4.02 0.74 9.41
N VAL A 14 -2.99 0.80 8.58
CA VAL A 14 -2.73 -0.13 7.48
C VAL A 14 -1.38 -0.81 7.68
N MET A 15 -1.19 -1.96 7.03
CA MET A 15 0.05 -2.71 7.07
C MET A 15 0.55 -2.91 5.65
N LEU A 16 1.83 -2.68 5.41
CA LEU A 16 2.44 -2.99 4.11
C LEU A 16 2.49 -4.50 3.92
N LEU A 17 2.07 -4.97 2.75
CA LEU A 17 2.09 -6.39 2.37
C LEU A 17 3.32 -6.76 1.53
N ARG A 18 4.14 -5.76 1.16
CA ARG A 18 5.35 -5.91 0.36
C ARG A 18 6.43 -4.94 0.80
N ASN A 19 7.67 -5.25 0.44
CA ASN A 19 8.79 -4.35 0.66
C ASN A 19 8.76 -3.20 -0.36
N LEU A 20 8.83 -1.97 0.13
CA LEU A 20 9.02 -0.76 -0.67
C LEU A 20 10.44 -0.22 -0.50
N SER A 21 10.92 -0.11 0.74
CA SER A 21 12.26 0.36 1.05
C SER A 21 12.72 -0.15 2.40
N LEU A 22 13.71 -1.06 2.40
CA LEU A 22 14.32 -1.58 3.63
C LEU A 22 15.07 -0.49 4.40
N ARG A 23 15.62 0.52 3.70
CA ARG A 23 16.39 1.61 4.33
C ARG A 23 15.52 2.59 5.10
N GLN A 24 14.23 2.66 4.77
CA GLN A 24 13.27 3.60 5.35
C GLN A 24 12.23 2.89 6.23
N ASP A 25 12.49 1.63 6.65
CA ASP A 25 11.56 0.77 7.39
C ASP A 25 10.19 0.56 6.72
N LEU A 26 10.11 0.71 5.39
CA LEU A 26 8.90 0.45 4.60
C LEU A 26 8.96 -0.98 4.06
N CYS A 27 8.91 -1.95 4.96
CA CYS A 27 8.95 -3.38 4.66
C CYS A 27 7.61 -4.06 4.92
N ASN A 28 7.47 -5.30 4.47
CA ASN A 28 6.31 -6.11 4.74
C ASN A 28 6.11 -6.26 6.26
N GLY A 29 4.90 -6.01 6.74
CA GLY A 29 4.57 -5.98 8.16
C GLY A 29 4.66 -4.61 8.83
N THR A 30 5.26 -3.59 8.19
CA THR A 30 5.29 -2.24 8.74
C THR A 30 3.87 -1.68 8.86
N ARG A 31 3.52 -1.23 10.08
CA ARG A 31 2.24 -0.59 10.38
C ARG A 31 2.33 0.91 10.17
N LEU A 32 1.37 1.45 9.45
CA LEU A 32 1.30 2.85 9.08
C LEU A 32 -0.07 3.42 9.46
N LYS A 33 -0.12 4.69 9.82
CA LYS A 33 -1.37 5.43 10.01
C LYS A 33 -1.59 6.34 8.82
N VAL A 34 -2.73 6.22 8.15
CA VAL A 34 -3.09 7.10 7.02
C VAL A 34 -3.34 8.51 7.54
N THR A 35 -2.57 9.49 7.07
CA THR A 35 -2.74 10.90 7.42
C THR A 35 -3.52 11.65 6.35
N HIS A 36 -3.28 11.37 5.07
CA HIS A 36 -4.02 11.96 3.95
C HIS A 36 -4.26 10.95 2.81
N MET A 37 -5.33 11.16 2.05
CA MET A 37 -5.65 10.38 0.85
C MET A 37 -5.66 11.29 -0.37
N HIS A 38 -4.90 10.92 -1.39
CA HIS A 38 -4.90 11.55 -2.70
C HIS A 38 -5.51 10.60 -3.73
N LYS A 39 -5.67 11.09 -4.97
CA LYS A 39 -6.26 10.30 -6.06
C LYS A 39 -5.50 8.99 -6.34
N ASN A 40 -4.16 9.04 -6.33
CA ASN A 40 -3.28 7.92 -6.73
C ASN A 40 -2.20 7.57 -5.68
N CYS A 41 -2.27 8.15 -4.49
CA CYS A 41 -1.33 7.87 -3.41
C CYS A 41 -1.97 8.12 -2.05
N ILE A 42 -1.41 7.47 -1.03
CA ILE A 42 -1.76 7.72 0.37
C ILE A 42 -0.56 8.32 1.08
N GLN A 43 -0.80 9.32 1.92
CA GLN A 43 0.20 9.78 2.87
C GLN A 43 -0.02 9.04 4.18
N ALA A 44 1.04 8.45 4.72
CA ALA A 44 0.95 7.69 5.95
C ALA A 44 2.22 7.82 6.80
N SER A 45 2.05 7.79 8.12
CA SER A 45 3.14 7.86 9.09
C SER A 45 3.45 6.47 9.67
N ILE A 46 4.72 6.15 9.89
CA ILE A 46 5.12 4.91 10.56
C ILE A 46 4.68 4.92 12.03
N LEU A 47 4.00 3.85 12.45
CA LEU A 47 3.51 3.72 13.83
C LEU A 47 4.55 3.15 14.79
N THR A 48 5.49 2.35 14.29
CA THR A 48 6.43 1.57 15.12
C THR A 48 7.77 1.41 14.41
N GLY A 49 8.89 1.46 15.16
CA GLY A 49 10.24 1.24 14.65
C GLY A 49 11.14 2.46 14.79
N ALA A 50 12.34 2.39 14.22
CA ALA A 50 13.32 3.47 14.32
C ALA A 50 12.85 4.75 13.61
N ASN A 51 12.08 4.59 12.53
CA ASN A 51 11.51 5.70 11.76
C ASN A 51 10.08 6.08 12.20
N GLN A 52 9.68 5.81 13.45
CA GLN A 52 8.35 6.16 13.96
C GLN A 52 8.06 7.66 13.79
N GLY A 53 6.86 7.98 13.31
CA GLY A 53 6.42 9.36 13.06
C GLY A 53 6.83 9.91 11.69
N ASN A 54 7.78 9.28 10.98
CA ASN A 54 8.13 9.70 9.62
C ASN A 54 6.95 9.46 8.67
N GLU A 55 6.64 10.48 7.87
CA GLU A 55 5.59 10.43 6.86
C GLU A 55 6.15 10.07 5.49
N PHE A 56 5.41 9.23 4.78
CA PHE A 56 5.75 8.79 3.44
C PHE A 56 4.53 8.87 2.52
N LEU A 57 4.78 9.24 1.27
CA LEU A 57 3.82 9.11 0.19
C LEU A 57 3.96 7.73 -0.43
N ILE A 58 2.88 6.99 -0.41
CA ILE A 58 2.85 5.62 -0.88
C ILE A 58 1.99 5.55 -2.13
N LEU A 59 2.66 5.29 -3.25
CA LEU A 59 2.02 5.19 -4.55
C LEU A 59 1.09 3.99 -4.56
N CYS A 60 -0.11 4.27 -5.05
CA CYS A 60 -1.17 3.33 -5.14
C CYS A 60 -1.13 2.77 -6.59
N ILE A 61 -0.56 1.56 -6.79
CA ILE A 61 0.04 1.17 -8.09
C ILE A 61 -0.81 0.34 -9.07
N LYS A 62 -2.02 -0.17 -8.87
CA LYS A 62 -2.68 -1.02 -9.90
C LYS A 62 -1.78 -2.14 -10.53
N LEU A 63 -1.39 -3.20 -9.78
CA LEU A 63 -0.70 -4.34 -10.42
C LEU A 63 -1.66 -5.06 -11.37
N ALA A 64 -1.45 -4.95 -12.68
CA ALA A 64 -2.01 -5.90 -13.64
C ALA A 64 -1.43 -7.32 -13.40
N PRO A 65 -2.19 -8.39 -13.67
CA PRO A 65 -1.70 -9.75 -13.68
C PRO A 65 -0.77 -9.98 -14.87
N SER A 66 0.26 -10.78 -14.62
CA SER A 66 1.32 -11.09 -15.58
C SER A 66 0.95 -12.20 -16.57
N ASP A 67 -0.25 -12.79 -16.47
CA ASP A 67 -0.64 -14.00 -17.20
C ASP A 67 -1.48 -13.64 -18.43
N THR A 68 -0.89 -13.77 -19.62
CA THR A 68 -1.50 -13.46 -20.92
C THR A 68 -2.34 -14.59 -21.51
N ASN A 69 -2.43 -15.77 -20.86
CA ASN A 69 -3.24 -16.91 -21.34
C ASN A 69 -4.67 -16.93 -20.77
N LEU A 70 -5.10 -15.85 -20.13
CA LEU A 70 -6.46 -15.75 -19.59
C LEU A 70 -7.44 -15.37 -20.72
N PRO A 71 -8.62 -15.99 -20.80
CA PRO A 71 -9.64 -15.66 -21.81
C PRO A 71 -10.25 -14.26 -21.64
N PHE A 72 -9.79 -13.51 -20.65
CA PHE A 72 -10.14 -12.11 -20.38
C PHE A 72 -8.95 -11.41 -19.72
N ILE A 73 -8.81 -10.12 -19.98
CA ILE A 73 -7.82 -9.27 -19.31
C ILE A 73 -8.30 -9.03 -17.89
N LEU A 74 -7.64 -9.62 -16.91
CA LEU A 74 -7.78 -9.16 -15.53
C LEU A 74 -7.02 -7.83 -15.44
N GLU A 75 -7.68 -6.69 -15.30
CA GLU A 75 -6.99 -5.47 -14.85
C GLU A 75 -7.10 -5.43 -13.33
N ARG A 76 -5.96 -5.52 -12.64
CA ARG A 76 -5.94 -5.56 -11.18
C ARG A 76 -5.46 -4.20 -10.65
N ASP A 77 -6.36 -3.55 -9.93
CA ASP A 77 -6.04 -2.34 -9.18
C ASP A 77 -5.32 -2.71 -7.87
N SER A 78 -4.09 -3.20 -7.94
CA SER A 78 -3.31 -3.45 -6.73
C SER A 78 -2.80 -2.18 -6.08
N PHE A 79 -3.42 -1.89 -4.96
CA PHE A 79 -2.95 -0.92 -3.99
C PHE A 79 -2.26 -1.69 -2.85
N LEU A 80 -0.93 -1.55 -2.80
CA LEU A 80 0.01 -1.79 -1.69
C LEU A 80 0.05 -3.13 -0.95
#